data_AF-X1GY43-F1
#
_entry.id   AF-X1GY43-F1
#
_cell.length_a   1.000
_cell.length_b   1.000
_cell.length_c   1.000
_cell.angle_alpha   90.00
_cell.angle_beta   90.00
_cell.angle_gamma   90.00
#
_symmetry.space_group_name_H-M   'P 1'
#
loop_
_entity.id
_entity.type
_entity.pdbx_description
1 polymer ?
#
loop_
_entity_poly.entity_id
_entity_poly.type
_entity_poly.pdbx_seq_one_letter_code
_entity_poly.pdbx_strand_id
1 'polypeptide(L)'
;MAFLASGCHEQKLKFNGLETSMGNLPRLSYARTRSISPENFTGEKGKGGMATEGTGARAARELGQGWKVSPSVRIKPGQTFLMADIEGAGAIQHIWMTPT
;
A
#
# COMPACT_ATOMS: atom_id res chain seq x y z
N MET A 1 57.40 1.74 -12.77
CA MET A 1 56.26 0.94 -13.26
C MET A 1 55.18 0.98 -12.18
N ALA A 2 54.32 1.99 -12.25
CA ALA A 2 53.28 2.22 -11.24
C ALA A 2 51.95 1.69 -11.79
N PHE A 3 51.39 0.68 -11.12
CA PHE A 3 50.03 0.21 -11.39
C PHE A 3 49.05 1.19 -10.71
N LEU A 4 48.35 1.99 -11.50
CA LEU A 4 47.17 2.73 -11.06
C LEU A 4 46.02 1.71 -10.93
N ALA A 5 45.63 1.41 -9.70
CA ALA A 5 44.37 0.72 -9.44
C ALA A 5 43.24 1.68 -9.78
N SER A 6 42.64 1.50 -10.96
CA SER A 6 41.39 2.16 -11.31
C SER A 6 40.33 1.70 -10.30
N GLY A 7 39.83 2.62 -9.47
CA GLY A 7 38.79 2.33 -8.51
C GLY A 7 37.55 1.83 -9.25
N CYS A 8 37.21 0.56 -9.06
CA CYS A 8 35.95 0.00 -9.54
C CYS A 8 34.83 0.69 -8.75
N HIS A 9 34.13 1.63 -9.38
CA HIS A 9 32.99 2.27 -8.77
C HIS A 9 31.78 1.37 -8.98
N GLU A 10 31.50 0.49 -8.01
CA GLU A 10 30.28 -0.32 -8.01
C GLU A 10 29.08 0.59 -7.73
N GLN A 11 28.53 1.20 -8.79
CA GLN A 11 27.21 1.79 -8.76
C GLN A 11 26.18 0.67 -8.69
N LYS A 12 26.06 0.04 -7.51
CA LYS A 12 24.93 -0.82 -7.19
C LYS A 12 23.70 0.08 -7.17
N LEU A 13 23.02 0.21 -8.31
CA LEU A 13 21.69 0.82 -8.38
C LEU A 13 20.83 0.14 -7.32
N LYS A 14 20.52 0.88 -6.26
CA LYS A 14 19.68 0.43 -5.16
C LYS A 14 18.32 0.04 -5.75
N PHE A 15 17.81 -1.12 -5.37
CA PHE A 15 16.52 -1.58 -5.87
C PHE A 15 15.41 -0.65 -5.37
N ASN A 16 14.65 -0.07 -6.28
CA ASN A 16 13.60 0.89 -5.96
C ASN A 16 12.27 0.23 -5.54
N GLY A 17 12.17 -1.10 -5.58
CA GLY A 17 10.96 -1.85 -5.22
C GLY A 17 9.89 -1.92 -6.33
N LEU A 18 10.20 -1.46 -7.54
CA LEU A 18 9.35 -1.58 -8.73
C LEU A 18 9.82 -2.76 -9.60
N GLU A 19 9.05 -3.13 -10.63
CA GLU A 19 9.42 -4.23 -11.55
C GLU A 19 9.76 -5.55 -10.83
N THR A 20 8.99 -5.86 -9.77
CA THR A 20 9.23 -7.04 -8.93
C THR A 20 9.05 -8.33 -9.73
N SER A 21 10.07 -9.19 -9.73
CA SER A 21 10.09 -10.48 -10.40
C SER A 21 10.85 -11.51 -9.55
N MET A 22 10.81 -12.78 -9.95
CA MET A 22 11.55 -13.83 -9.23
C MET A 22 13.05 -13.56 -9.14
N GLY A 23 13.64 -12.87 -10.13
CA GLY A 23 15.07 -12.55 -10.14
C GLY A 23 15.50 -11.46 -9.16
N ASN A 24 14.56 -10.66 -8.63
CA ASN A 24 14.87 -9.57 -7.70
C ASN A 24 14.16 -9.68 -6.34
N LEU A 25 13.43 -10.78 -6.09
CA LEU A 25 12.78 -11.09 -4.81
C LEU A 25 13.69 -10.96 -3.56
N PRO A 26 14.97 -11.40 -3.56
CA PRO A 26 15.81 -11.27 -2.37
C PRO A 26 16.39 -9.86 -2.16
N ARG A 27 16.14 -8.90 -3.06
CA ARG A 27 16.74 -7.55 -2.97
C ARG A 27 15.94 -6.69 -2.00
N LEU A 28 16.65 -6.04 -1.06
CA LEU A 28 16.05 -5.04 -0.19
C LEU A 28 15.78 -3.75 -0.97
N SER A 29 14.61 -3.15 -0.72
CA SER A 29 14.19 -1.87 -1.26
C SER A 29 13.92 -0.87 -0.15
N TYR A 30 14.11 0.42 -0.46
CA TYR A 30 13.73 1.54 0.39
C TYR A 30 12.30 2.04 0.13
N ALA A 31 11.55 1.38 -0.77
CA ALA A 31 10.16 1.70 -1.03
C ALA A 31 9.30 1.60 0.23
N ARG A 32 8.30 2.48 0.31
CA ARG A 32 7.33 2.48 1.42
C ARG A 32 6.00 1.96 0.91
N THR A 33 5.60 0.78 1.36
CA THR A 33 4.28 0.22 1.02
C THR A 33 3.19 0.88 1.86
N ARG A 34 2.04 1.10 1.23
CA ARG A 34 0.80 1.62 1.83
C ARG A 34 -0.36 0.75 1.36
N SER A 35 -1.42 0.67 2.16
CA SER A 35 -2.63 -0.06 1.82
C SER A 35 -3.83 0.85 2.05
N ILE A 36 -4.51 1.18 0.96
CA ILE A 36 -5.72 2.00 0.99
C ILE A 36 -6.91 1.07 1.00
N SER A 37 -7.88 1.39 1.85
CA SER A 37 -9.08 0.58 2.02
C SER A 37 -10.27 1.43 2.42
N PRO A 38 -11.49 0.88 2.44
CA PRO A 38 -12.70 1.56 2.91
C PRO A 38 -12.68 2.07 4.36
N GLU A 39 -11.65 1.75 5.15
CA GLU A 39 -11.41 2.28 6.49
C GLU A 39 -10.09 3.07 6.64
N ASN A 40 -9.33 3.22 5.54
CA ASN A 40 -8.08 3.97 5.51
C ASN A 40 -7.87 4.57 4.11
N PHE A 41 -8.57 5.67 3.80
CA PHE A 41 -8.55 6.30 2.48
C PHE A 41 -7.21 6.99 2.14
N THR A 42 -6.45 7.41 3.16
CA THR A 42 -5.12 8.03 2.99
C THR A 42 -3.98 7.00 2.91
N GLY A 43 -4.25 5.75 3.30
CA GLY A 43 -3.25 4.68 3.32
C GLY A 43 -2.20 4.85 4.42
N GLU A 44 -2.39 5.76 5.37
CA GLU A 44 -1.46 6.05 6.46
C GLU A 44 -1.04 4.82 7.25
N LYS A 45 0.23 4.81 7.70
CA LYS A 45 0.79 3.69 8.46
C LYS A 45 0.04 3.51 9.77
N GLY A 46 -0.43 2.29 10.02
CA GLY A 46 -1.12 1.94 11.27
C GLY A 46 -2.58 2.40 11.34
N LYS A 47 -3.16 2.90 10.23
CA LYS A 47 -4.57 3.32 10.19
C LYS A 47 -5.54 2.25 9.68
N GLY A 48 -5.05 1.11 9.20
CA GLY A 48 -5.91 -0.05 8.92
C GLY A 48 -6.49 -0.65 10.21
N GLY A 49 -7.72 -1.15 10.17
CA GLY A 49 -8.41 -1.72 11.32
C GLY A 49 -8.79 -0.72 12.42
N MET A 50 -8.64 0.60 12.18
CA MET A 50 -8.88 1.61 13.22
C MET A 50 -10.33 2.08 13.29
N ALA A 51 -11.19 1.66 12.36
CA ALA A 51 -12.60 2.00 12.37
C ALA A 51 -13.33 1.35 13.56
N THR A 52 -14.23 2.11 14.19
CA THR A 52 -15.15 1.63 15.25
C THR A 52 -16.59 1.50 14.75
N GLU A 53 -16.87 2.08 13.58
CA GLU A 53 -18.16 2.04 12.91
C GLU A 53 -17.96 1.76 11.42
N GLY A 54 -19.02 1.31 10.74
CA GLY A 54 -18.97 1.03 9.31
C GLY A 54 -19.91 -0.10 8.90
N THR A 55 -19.80 -0.50 7.64
CA THR A 55 -20.70 -1.51 7.04
C THR A 55 -20.59 -2.89 7.67
N GLY A 56 -19.49 -3.19 8.37
CA GLY A 56 -19.24 -4.45 9.07
C GLY A 56 -19.42 -4.38 10.59
N ALA A 57 -19.80 -3.24 11.17
CA ALA A 57 -19.82 -3.03 12.62
C ALA A 57 -20.64 -4.05 13.41
N ARG A 58 -21.82 -4.44 12.90
CA ARG A 58 -22.66 -5.46 13.55
C ARG A 58 -21.99 -6.84 13.60
N ALA A 59 -21.25 -7.20 12.55
CA ALA A 59 -20.52 -8.47 12.48
C ALA A 59 -19.27 -8.44 13.38
N ALA A 60 -18.61 -7.28 13.49
CA ALA A 60 -17.41 -7.08 14.30
C ALA A 60 -17.69 -6.65 15.76
N ARG A 61 -18.95 -6.65 16.21
CA ARG A 61 -19.39 -6.11 17.52
C ARG A 61 -18.65 -6.67 18.74
N GLU A 62 -18.16 -7.91 18.65
CA GLU A 62 -17.43 -8.61 19.72
C GLU A 62 -15.91 -8.63 19.51
N LEU A 63 -15.43 -8.14 18.36
CA LEU A 63 -14.03 -8.16 17.97
C LEU A 63 -13.31 -6.85 18.32
N GLY A 64 -14.02 -5.73 18.19
CA GLY A 64 -13.51 -4.39 18.53
C GLY A 64 -12.52 -3.80 17.53
N GLN A 65 -11.86 -2.72 17.94
CA GLN A 65 -10.86 -2.00 17.14
C GLN A 65 -9.62 -2.88 16.91
N GLY A 66 -9.04 -2.79 15.71
CA GLY A 66 -7.98 -3.68 15.20
C GLY A 66 -8.51 -4.67 14.15
N TRP A 67 -9.82 -4.87 14.08
CA TRP A 67 -10.49 -5.65 13.05
C TRP A 67 -11.07 -4.77 11.94
N LYS A 68 -11.40 -5.38 10.80
CA LYS A 68 -11.96 -4.69 9.63
C LYS A 68 -13.44 -4.37 9.83
N VAL A 69 -13.72 -3.33 10.61
CA VAL A 69 -15.08 -2.90 10.99
C VAL A 69 -15.80 -2.20 9.83
N SER A 70 -15.07 -1.52 8.94
CA SER A 70 -15.64 -0.88 7.76
C SER A 70 -15.03 -1.45 6.47
N PRO A 71 -15.50 -2.61 6.00
CA PRO A 71 -14.91 -3.30 4.86
C PRO A 71 -15.29 -2.72 3.48
N SER A 72 -16.30 -1.85 3.40
CA SER A 72 -16.84 -1.35 2.13
C SER A 72 -17.41 0.07 2.27
N VAL A 73 -17.54 0.75 1.13
CA VAL A 73 -18.24 2.03 1.02
C VAL A 73 -19.57 1.86 0.30
N ARG A 74 -20.59 2.62 0.69
CA ARG A 74 -21.87 2.68 -0.04
C ARG A 74 -21.84 3.87 -0.99
N ILE A 75 -21.97 3.60 -2.29
CA ILE A 75 -22.00 4.61 -3.34
C ILE A 75 -23.43 4.67 -3.88
N LYS A 76 -24.07 5.84 -3.81
CA LYS A 76 -25.46 6.02 -4.29
C LYS A 76 -25.53 6.06 -5.83
N PRO A 77 -26.70 5.81 -6.43
CA PRO A 77 -26.88 5.98 -7.87
C PRO A 77 -26.41 7.36 -8.35
N GLY A 78 -25.59 7.39 -9.40
CA GLY A 78 -25.01 8.61 -9.98
C GLY A 78 -23.90 9.28 -9.15
N GLN A 79 -23.55 8.73 -7.97
CA GLN A 79 -22.49 9.29 -7.14
C GLN A 79 -21.10 8.88 -7.66
N THR A 80 -20.21 9.85 -7.80
CA THR A 80 -18.77 9.59 -7.90
C THR A 80 -18.16 9.61 -6.50
N PHE A 81 -17.35 8.60 -6.17
CA PHE A 81 -16.68 8.49 -4.87
C PHE A 81 -15.16 8.44 -5.07
N LEU A 82 -14.45 9.34 -4.38
CA LEU A 82 -12.98 9.36 -4.38
C LEU A 82 -12.47 8.26 -3.44
N MET A 83 -12.01 7.14 -4.01
CA MET A 83 -11.53 5.98 -3.25
C MET A 83 -10.14 6.17 -2.65
N ALA A 84 -9.25 6.87 -3.36
CA ALA A 84 -7.88 7.08 -2.95
C ALA A 84 -7.42 8.44 -3.49
N ASP A 85 -6.87 9.26 -2.60
CA ASP A 85 -6.13 10.47 -2.96
C ASP A 85 -4.72 10.32 -2.38
N ILE A 86 -3.74 10.18 -3.28
CA ILE A 86 -2.38 9.79 -2.92
C ILE A 86 -1.43 10.89 -3.35
N GLU A 87 -0.74 11.47 -2.38
CA GLU A 87 0.28 12.47 -2.63
C GLU A 87 1.65 11.85 -2.94
N GLY A 88 2.38 12.47 -3.86
CA GLY A 88 3.75 12.10 -4.21
C GLY A 88 3.88 10.98 -5.24
N ALA A 89 5.11 10.65 -5.58
CA ALA A 89 5.41 9.63 -6.59
C ALA A 89 5.30 8.21 -6.00
N GLY A 90 4.73 7.29 -6.78
CA GLY A 90 4.60 5.89 -6.41
C GLY A 90 4.13 5.02 -7.58
N ALA A 91 3.91 3.74 -7.29
CA ALA A 91 3.34 2.79 -8.24
C ALA A 91 2.25 1.97 -7.55
N ILE A 92 1.15 1.74 -8.27
CA ILE A 92 0.09 0.84 -7.82
C ILE A 92 0.48 -0.59 -8.21
N GLN A 93 0.76 -1.42 -7.21
CA GLN A 93 1.17 -2.82 -7.43
C GLN A 93 -0.02 -3.79 -7.49
N HIS A 94 -1.15 -3.46 -6.86
CA HIS A 94 -2.30 -4.34 -6.76
C HIS A 94 -3.58 -3.54 -6.46
N ILE A 95 -4.64 -3.83 -7.21
CA ILE A 95 -6.01 -3.37 -6.94
C ILE A 95 -6.92 -4.59 -6.92
N TRP A 96 -7.77 -4.67 -5.90
CA TRP A 96 -8.84 -5.66 -5.85
C TRP A 96 -10.11 -4.98 -5.32
N MET A 97 -11.22 -5.25 -6.01
CA MET A 97 -12.55 -4.77 -5.62
C MET A 97 -13.63 -5.71 -6.17
N THR A 98 -14.77 -5.75 -5.49
CA THR A 98 -15.98 -6.43 -5.98
C THR A 98 -17.15 -5.45 -5.90
N PRO A 99 -17.85 -5.16 -7.01
CA PRO A 99 -19.12 -4.43 -6.97
C PRO A 99 -20.25 -5.37 -6.54
N THR A 100 -21.34 -4.79 -6.04
CA THR A 100 -22.60 -5.46 -5.71
C THR A 100 -23.76 -4.56 -6.07
#